data_AF-A0A1V5YB54-F1
#
_entry.id   AF-A0A1V5YB54-F1
#
_cell.length_a   1.000
_cell.length_b   1.000
_cell.length_c   1.000
_cell.angle_alpha   90.00
_cell.angle_beta   90.00
_cell.angle_gamma   90.00
#
_symmetry.space_group_name_H-M   'P 1'
#
loop_
_entity.id
_entity.type
_entity.pdbx_description
1 polymer ?
#
loop_
_entity_poly.entity_id
_entity_poly.type
_entity_poly.pdbx_seq_one_letter_code
_entity_poly.pdbx_strand_id
1 'polypeptide(L)'
;MPDNIIKKNKQTVRIIAIAAASVILASAAAFGYVYLNIIKLNANAARIVDKPDAVSAFAPVDRLERIEGTPSDIDEDHFSDVPEPTQEPIYNQVPINGNVINVLLLGTDVRPNQKSNGRTDSIMLLSYNRNTRTAKLISFMRDVWLHIPGRGWDRINASFTYGNIGLTVNTVNKNFNLDIQNYLVIDFEGFKKIVDKLGGIEVMLDEKEIKYINDRSSRQLTKEAGMKLLNGEQMLIHCRNRKTGGGDFERTQRQRDVMLSIFNKAKTINDPVLFAQVLSYALKHVQTNMTPDIIFTLGLEVLTSKEFKMEQGRIPFDNTWRYASKDGKSVISIDLSENIHLLHDCLYEDGSVNKLIIKFED
;
A
#
# COMPACT_ATOMS: atom_id res chain seq x y z
N MET A 1 27.01 -33.04 50.08
CA MET A 1 26.55 -33.06 48.66
C MET A 1 25.36 -32.14 48.32
N PRO A 2 24.49 -31.64 49.23
CA PRO A 2 23.37 -30.75 48.86
C PRO A 2 23.79 -29.33 48.42
N ASP A 3 24.81 -28.73 49.05
CA ASP A 3 25.16 -27.31 48.87
C ASP A 3 25.67 -26.94 47.47
N ASN A 4 26.34 -27.88 46.78
CA ASN A 4 26.82 -27.65 45.42
C ASN A 4 25.68 -27.62 44.38
N ILE A 5 24.57 -28.34 44.63
CA ILE A 5 23.40 -28.34 43.75
C ILE A 5 22.65 -27.01 43.88
N ILE A 6 22.49 -26.49 45.10
CA ILE A 6 21.83 -25.21 45.37
C ILE A 6 22.63 -24.02 44.80
N LYS A 7 23.97 -24.03 44.93
CA LYS A 7 24.83 -23.01 44.32
C LYS A 7 24.78 -23.01 42.80
N LYS A 8 24.80 -24.20 42.17
CA LYS A 8 24.71 -24.34 40.71
C LYS A 8 23.37 -23.83 40.18
N ASN A 9 22.26 -24.13 40.85
CA ASN A 9 20.95 -23.58 40.50
C ASN A 9 20.86 -22.05 40.63
N LYS A 10 21.44 -21.46 41.69
CA LYS A 10 21.48 -19.99 41.84
C LYS A 10 22.33 -19.31 40.75
N GLN A 11 23.42 -19.92 40.31
CA GLN A 11 24.23 -19.42 39.20
C GLN A 11 23.49 -19.51 37.87
N THR A 12 22.86 -20.64 37.57
CA THR A 12 22.05 -20.81 36.36
C THR A 12 20.91 -19.79 36.29
N VAL A 13 20.17 -19.59 37.39
CA VAL A 13 19.10 -18.58 37.45
C VAL A 13 19.63 -17.16 37.22
N ARG A 14 20.80 -16.82 37.79
CA ARG A 14 21.45 -15.51 37.53
C ARG A 14 21.86 -15.34 36.08
N ILE A 15 22.44 -16.36 35.45
CA ILE A 15 22.85 -16.31 34.04
C ILE A 15 21.61 -16.13 33.14
N ILE A 16 20.53 -16.87 33.40
CA ILE A 16 19.26 -16.73 32.67
C ILE A 16 18.68 -15.32 32.87
N ALA A 17 18.68 -14.80 34.10
CA ALA A 17 18.18 -13.46 34.38
C ALA A 17 19.00 -12.35 33.68
N ILE A 18 20.32 -12.46 33.66
CA ILE A 18 21.21 -11.53 32.95
C ILE A 18 20.99 -11.62 31.44
N ALA A 19 20.86 -12.83 30.90
CA ALA A 19 20.57 -13.03 29.48
C ALA A 19 19.22 -12.43 29.09
N ALA A 20 18.17 -12.69 29.88
CA ALA A 20 16.84 -12.12 29.68
C ALA A 20 16.86 -10.58 29.75
N ALA A 21 17.52 -10.00 30.76
CA ALA A 21 17.67 -8.55 30.90
C ALA A 21 18.42 -7.92 29.73
N SER A 22 19.46 -8.60 29.22
CA SER A 22 20.23 -8.14 28.06
C SER A 22 19.40 -8.16 26.78
N VAL A 23 18.57 -9.19 26.58
CA VAL A 23 17.61 -9.25 25.45
C VAL A 23 16.59 -8.13 25.55
N ILE A 24 15.98 -7.91 26.71
CA ILE A 24 15.01 -6.83 26.93
C ILE A 24 15.64 -5.46 26.63
N LEU A 25 16.87 -5.22 27.11
CA LEU A 25 17.56 -3.96 26.90
C LEU A 25 17.93 -3.75 25.42
N ALA A 26 18.37 -4.80 24.73
CA ALA A 26 18.64 -4.75 23.29
C ALA A 26 17.37 -4.48 22.47
N SER A 27 16.25 -5.14 22.81
CA SER A 27 14.95 -4.89 22.18
C SER A 27 14.45 -3.48 22.44
N ALA A 28 14.57 -2.96 23.66
CA ALA A 28 14.18 -1.60 24.01
C ALA A 28 15.03 -0.55 23.27
N ALA A 29 16.35 -0.78 23.16
CA ALA A 29 17.24 0.09 22.38
C ALA A 29 16.90 0.07 20.89
N ALA A 30 16.63 -1.12 20.32
CA ALA A 30 16.22 -1.26 18.92
C ALA A 30 14.87 -0.56 18.66
N PHE A 31 13.91 -0.72 19.58
CA PHE A 31 12.62 -0.02 19.53
C PHE A 31 12.80 1.50 19.58
N GLY A 32 13.57 2.01 20.54
CA GLY A 32 13.85 3.45 20.65
C GLY A 32 14.53 4.02 19.41
N TYR A 33 15.45 3.28 18.79
CA TYR A 33 16.09 3.67 17.54
C TYR A 33 15.09 3.76 16.37
N VAL A 34 14.19 2.77 16.23
CA VAL A 34 13.12 2.80 15.22
C VAL A 34 12.18 3.98 15.48
N TYR A 35 11.76 4.17 16.72
CA TYR A 35 10.85 5.25 17.13
C TYR A 35 11.40 6.63 16.72
N LEU A 36 12.67 6.90 17.03
CA LEU A 36 13.33 8.15 16.65
C LEU A 36 13.47 8.32 15.13
N ASN A 37 13.68 7.24 14.38
CA ASN A 37 13.74 7.30 12.92
C ASN A 37 12.39 7.67 12.30
N ILE A 38 11.28 7.16 12.84
CA ILE A 38 9.93 7.52 12.37
C ILE A 38 9.64 9.01 12.60
N ILE A 39 9.99 9.55 13.78
CA ILE A 39 9.82 10.99 14.07
C ILE A 39 10.55 11.85 13.03
N LYS A 40 11.78 11.46 12.64
CA LYS A 40 12.57 12.18 11.65
C LYS A 40 11.95 12.12 10.25
N LEU A 41 11.31 11.02 9.87
CA LEU A 41 10.64 10.88 8.57
C LEU A 41 9.44 11.81 8.45
N ASN A 42 8.67 11.97 9.54
CA ASN A 42 7.49 12.84 9.57
C ASN A 42 7.82 14.33 9.41
N ALA A 43 9.07 14.74 9.59
CA ALA A 43 9.45 16.16 9.48
C ALA A 43 9.20 16.75 8.08
N ASN A 44 9.21 15.93 7.03
CA ASN A 44 8.97 16.34 5.64
C ASN A 44 7.63 15.80 5.10
N ALA A 45 6.72 15.38 5.98
CA ALA A 45 5.41 14.90 5.60
C ALA A 45 4.55 16.01 4.99
N ALA A 46 3.60 15.63 4.13
CA ALA A 46 2.56 16.54 3.65
C ALA A 46 1.80 17.11 4.85
N ARG A 47 1.66 18.43 4.90
CA ARG A 47 0.98 19.12 6.00
C ARG A 47 -0.51 18.80 5.96
N ILE A 48 -1.11 18.58 7.12
CA ILE A 48 -2.56 18.52 7.27
C ILE A 48 -3.06 19.94 7.59
N VAL A 49 -4.04 20.41 6.84
CA VAL A 49 -4.63 21.76 6.99
C VAL A 49 -6.15 21.66 7.05
N ASP A 50 -6.80 22.66 7.64
CA ASP A 50 -8.25 22.72 7.61
C ASP A 50 -8.77 22.81 6.18
N LYS A 51 -9.90 22.15 5.95
CA LYS A 51 -10.56 22.15 4.66
C LYS A 51 -11.04 23.58 4.34
N PRO A 52 -10.67 24.16 3.19
CA PRO A 52 -11.11 25.51 2.85
C PRO A 52 -12.63 25.56 2.69
N ASP A 53 -13.27 26.65 3.11
CA ASP A 53 -14.73 26.85 2.99
C ASP A 53 -15.23 26.72 1.55
N ALA A 54 -14.35 26.98 0.58
CA ALA A 54 -14.60 26.96 -0.85
C ALA A 54 -14.11 25.68 -1.55
N VAL A 55 -14.22 24.48 -0.95
CA VAL A 55 -14.11 23.25 -1.75
C VAL A 55 -15.34 23.18 -2.65
N SER A 56 -15.18 23.69 -3.87
CA SER A 56 -16.17 23.73 -4.95
C SER A 56 -17.16 22.57 -4.89
N ALA A 57 -18.43 22.88 -5.13
CA ALA A 57 -19.42 21.89 -5.55
C ALA A 57 -18.79 21.00 -6.62
N PHE A 58 -19.12 19.69 -6.61
CA PHE A 58 -18.63 18.78 -7.65
C PHE A 58 -18.92 19.42 -9.01
N ALA A 59 -17.88 19.54 -9.84
CA ALA A 59 -18.10 19.92 -11.23
C ALA A 59 -19.13 18.95 -11.83
N PRO A 60 -19.97 19.40 -12.79
CA PRO A 60 -20.88 18.51 -13.49
C PRO A 60 -20.14 17.26 -13.97
N VAL A 61 -20.81 16.11 -13.90
CA VAL A 61 -20.24 14.83 -14.37
C VAL A 61 -19.79 15.01 -15.81
N ASP A 62 -18.50 14.74 -16.06
CA ASP A 62 -17.93 14.94 -17.38
C ASP A 62 -18.53 13.94 -18.39
N ARG A 63 -18.73 14.40 -19.62
CA ARG A 63 -19.31 13.57 -20.68
C ARG A 63 -18.19 12.74 -21.32
N LEU A 64 -18.30 11.43 -21.19
CA LEU A 64 -17.33 10.45 -21.68
C LEU A 64 -17.86 9.69 -22.92
N GLU A 65 -16.99 9.46 -23.89
CA GLU A 65 -17.28 8.65 -25.07
C GLU A 65 -17.12 7.17 -24.75
N ARG A 66 -18.07 6.33 -25.17
CA ARG A 66 -17.98 4.88 -24.93
C ARG A 66 -17.01 4.26 -25.92
N ILE A 67 -16.10 3.42 -25.43
CA ILE A 67 -15.23 2.58 -26.26
C ILE A 67 -15.77 1.14 -26.22
N GLU A 68 -15.76 0.46 -27.37
CA GLU A 68 -15.86 -0.99 -27.46
C GLU A 68 -14.46 -1.58 -27.61
N GLY A 69 -14.10 -2.59 -26.79
CA GLY A 69 -12.76 -3.21 -26.82
C GLY A 69 -11.90 -2.94 -25.56
N THR A 70 -10.60 -3.24 -25.65
CA THR A 70 -9.64 -3.09 -24.54
C THR A 70 -8.79 -1.81 -24.67
N PRO A 71 -8.36 -1.19 -23.55
CA PRO A 71 -7.61 0.08 -23.54
C PRO A 71 -6.35 0.15 -24.39
N SER A 72 -5.73 -1.00 -24.69
CA SER A 72 -4.47 -1.10 -25.44
C SER A 72 -4.52 -0.46 -26.83
N ASP A 73 -5.72 -0.25 -27.35
CA ASP A 73 -5.91 0.07 -28.76
C ASP A 73 -5.90 1.60 -29.02
N ILE A 74 -5.97 2.44 -27.96
CA ILE A 74 -6.15 3.91 -28.08
C ILE A 74 -5.22 4.72 -27.13
N ASP A 75 -4.48 4.10 -26.20
CA ASP A 75 -3.80 4.83 -25.12
C ASP A 75 -2.49 5.55 -25.57
N GLU A 76 -2.60 6.82 -25.95
CA GLU A 76 -1.47 7.75 -25.95
C GLU A 76 -1.34 8.40 -24.56
N ASP A 77 -0.34 7.95 -23.80
CA ASP A 77 0.05 8.52 -22.50
C ASP A 77 0.72 9.91 -22.66
N HIS A 78 0.04 10.86 -23.30
CA HIS A 78 0.49 12.24 -23.47
C HIS A 78 0.08 13.09 -22.26
N PHE A 79 0.96 13.14 -21.27
CA PHE A 79 0.96 14.21 -20.27
C PHE A 79 1.89 15.31 -20.80
N SER A 80 1.29 16.36 -21.39
CA SER A 80 2.03 17.57 -21.79
C SER A 80 2.66 18.25 -20.56
N ASP A 81 3.66 19.11 -20.79
CA ASP A 81 4.50 19.82 -19.80
C ASP A 81 3.74 20.39 -18.59
N VAL A 82 3.42 19.53 -17.61
CA VAL A 82 2.94 19.94 -16.31
C VAL A 82 4.13 20.56 -15.57
N PRO A 83 4.02 21.79 -15.04
CA PRO A 83 5.05 22.35 -14.16
C PRO A 83 5.37 21.38 -13.02
N GLU A 84 6.60 21.42 -12.51
CA GLU A 84 7.00 20.55 -11.39
C GLU A 84 5.94 20.58 -10.27
N PRO A 85 5.36 19.42 -9.89
CA PRO A 85 4.32 19.41 -8.88
C PRO A 85 4.85 19.93 -7.56
N THR A 86 4.14 20.92 -7.01
CA THR A 86 4.35 21.32 -5.62
C THR A 86 3.54 20.38 -4.73
N GLN A 87 4.13 19.98 -3.60
CA GLN A 87 3.44 19.15 -2.62
C GLN A 87 2.21 19.91 -2.09
N GLU A 88 1.01 19.45 -2.44
CA GLU A 88 -0.23 20.00 -1.89
C GLU A 88 -0.45 19.47 -0.45
N PRO A 89 -1.15 20.23 0.42
CA PRO A 89 -1.50 19.75 1.75
C PRO A 89 -2.63 18.71 1.69
N ILE A 90 -2.78 17.94 2.77
CA ILE A 90 -3.93 17.06 3.00
C ILE A 90 -5.01 17.84 3.74
N TYR A 91 -6.26 17.80 3.27
CA TYR A 91 -7.37 18.42 3.96
C TYR A 91 -7.84 17.55 5.11
N ASN A 92 -7.89 18.14 6.30
CA ASN A 92 -8.35 17.52 7.52
C ASN A 92 -9.76 16.93 7.33
N GLN A 93 -9.94 15.66 7.69
CA GLN A 93 -11.22 14.97 7.67
C GLN A 93 -11.64 14.60 9.09
N VAL A 94 -12.94 14.69 9.36
CA VAL A 94 -13.53 14.11 10.57
C VAL A 94 -13.58 12.60 10.38
N PRO A 95 -13.06 11.79 11.32
CA PRO A 95 -13.15 10.34 11.22
C PRO A 95 -14.61 9.88 11.11
N ILE A 96 -14.91 9.07 10.09
CA ILE A 96 -16.22 8.46 9.87
C ILE A 96 -16.49 7.42 10.96
N ASN A 97 -15.47 6.64 11.30
CA ASN A 97 -15.50 5.67 12.38
C ASN A 97 -14.16 5.66 13.11
N GLY A 98 -14.16 6.02 14.40
CA GLY A 98 -12.93 6.10 15.21
C GLY A 98 -12.20 4.77 15.43
N ASN A 99 -12.84 3.62 15.13
CA ASN A 99 -12.22 2.30 15.19
C ASN A 99 -11.63 1.85 13.84
N VAL A 100 -11.85 2.61 12.77
CA VAL A 100 -11.33 2.31 11.43
C VAL A 100 -10.17 3.25 11.13
N ILE A 101 -9.02 2.67 10.79
CA ILE A 101 -7.83 3.44 10.42
C ILE A 101 -7.57 3.23 8.94
N ASN A 102 -7.62 4.34 8.20
CA ASN A 102 -7.39 4.38 6.77
C ASN A 102 -5.99 4.93 6.46
N VAL A 103 -5.22 4.17 5.68
CA VAL A 103 -3.87 4.52 5.21
C VAL A 103 -3.81 4.37 3.69
N LEU A 104 -3.47 5.44 2.97
CA LEU A 104 -3.28 5.37 1.53
C LEU A 104 -1.83 4.97 1.19
N LEU A 105 -1.67 3.87 0.47
CA LEU A 105 -0.41 3.31 0.02
C LEU A 105 -0.18 3.64 -1.46
N LEU A 106 0.95 4.26 -1.78
CA LEU A 106 1.33 4.60 -3.15
C LEU A 106 2.66 3.96 -3.55
N GLY A 107 2.66 3.29 -4.70
CA GLY A 107 3.87 2.94 -5.42
C GLY A 107 4.15 3.95 -6.53
N THR A 108 5.36 4.50 -6.57
CA THR A 108 5.78 5.48 -7.58
C THR A 108 7.09 5.11 -8.28
N ASP A 109 7.23 5.56 -9.53
CA ASP A 109 8.50 5.53 -10.27
C ASP A 109 9.37 6.77 -10.00
N VAL A 110 8.87 7.76 -9.23
CA VAL A 110 9.61 8.96 -8.81
C VAL A 110 10.54 8.64 -7.66
N ARG A 111 11.82 8.96 -7.81
CA ARG A 111 12.77 8.93 -6.69
C ARG A 111 12.55 10.15 -5.78
N PRO A 112 12.70 10.05 -4.44
CA PRO A 112 12.48 11.15 -3.50
C PRO A 112 13.24 12.45 -3.81
N ASN A 113 14.36 12.39 -4.53
CA ASN A 113 15.18 13.54 -4.91
C ASN A 113 15.03 13.95 -6.38
N GLN A 114 14.08 13.35 -7.10
CA GLN A 114 13.87 13.59 -8.51
C GLN A 114 12.70 14.55 -8.69
N LYS A 115 13.00 15.72 -9.23
CA LYS A 115 12.01 16.71 -9.63
C LYS A 115 11.45 16.33 -11.00
N SER A 116 10.57 15.32 -11.03
CA SER A 116 9.95 14.87 -12.27
C SER A 116 8.45 14.65 -12.09
N ASN A 117 7.72 14.79 -13.19
CA ASN A 117 6.31 14.47 -13.36
C ASN A 117 6.04 12.96 -13.31
N GLY A 118 6.61 12.24 -12.34
CA GLY A 118 6.42 10.80 -12.33
C GLY A 118 5.05 10.41 -11.84
N ARG A 119 4.80 9.12 -11.96
CA ARG A 119 3.48 8.54 -11.99
C ARG A 119 3.31 7.67 -10.75
N THR A 120 2.08 7.61 -10.27
CA THR A 120 1.68 6.55 -9.36
C THR A 120 0.96 5.48 -10.18
N ASP A 121 1.56 4.30 -10.24
CA ASP A 121 1.00 3.15 -10.95
C ASP A 121 0.29 2.17 -10.00
N SER A 122 0.35 2.46 -8.70
CA SER A 122 -0.29 1.67 -7.64
C SER A 122 -0.81 2.63 -6.57
N ILE A 123 -2.13 2.65 -6.40
CA ILE A 123 -2.83 3.42 -5.37
C ILE A 123 -3.70 2.42 -4.61
N MET A 124 -3.45 2.21 -3.32
CA MET A 124 -4.22 1.29 -2.50
C MET A 124 -4.64 1.92 -1.19
N LEU A 125 -5.86 1.65 -0.75
CA LEU A 125 -6.30 1.89 0.62
C LEU A 125 -6.04 0.65 1.45
N LEU A 126 -5.27 0.80 2.53
CA LEU A 126 -5.26 -0.13 3.64
C LEU A 126 -6.18 0.42 4.73
N SER A 127 -7.29 -0.29 4.98
CA SER A 127 -8.25 0.05 6.02
C SER A 127 -8.23 -1.03 7.10
N TYR A 128 -7.96 -0.67 8.35
CA TYR A 128 -7.98 -1.61 9.47
C TYR A 128 -9.12 -1.29 10.42
N ASN A 129 -10.04 -2.23 10.59
CA ASN A 129 -11.14 -2.13 11.54
C ASN A 129 -10.75 -2.86 12.84
N ARG A 130 -10.59 -2.09 13.92
CA ARG A 130 -10.19 -2.60 15.23
C ARG A 130 -11.24 -3.50 15.89
N ASN A 131 -12.51 -3.32 15.56
CA ASN A 131 -13.61 -4.11 16.13
C ASN A 131 -13.62 -5.52 15.53
N THR A 132 -13.53 -5.62 14.20
CA THR A 132 -13.58 -6.90 13.48
C THR A 132 -12.22 -7.57 13.34
N ARG A 133 -11.13 -6.86 13.69
CA ARG A 133 -9.73 -7.29 13.49
C ARG A 133 -9.39 -7.60 12.03
N THR A 134 -10.12 -6.98 11.09
CA THR A 134 -9.95 -7.17 9.66
C THR A 134 -9.21 -5.99 9.03
N ALA A 135 -8.14 -6.27 8.29
CA ALA A 135 -7.50 -5.34 7.38
C ALA A 135 -8.02 -5.56 5.96
N LYS A 136 -8.42 -4.49 5.28
CA LYS A 136 -8.87 -4.52 3.88
C LYS A 136 -7.89 -3.75 3.01
N LEU A 137 -7.38 -4.41 1.97
CA LEU A 137 -6.49 -3.82 0.98
C LEU A 137 -7.24 -3.62 -0.33
N ILE A 138 -7.67 -2.38 -0.59
CA ILE A 138 -8.49 -2.01 -1.75
C ILE A 138 -7.66 -1.19 -2.72
N SER A 139 -7.41 -1.69 -3.92
CA SER A 139 -6.67 -0.92 -4.93
C SER A 139 -7.59 -0.02 -5.73
N PHE A 140 -7.22 1.25 -5.92
CA PHE A 140 -7.84 2.11 -6.92
C PHE A 140 -7.11 1.93 -8.25
N MET A 141 -7.84 1.52 -9.28
CA MET A 141 -7.25 1.39 -10.60
C MET A 141 -6.80 2.75 -11.12
N ARG A 142 -5.61 2.76 -11.71
CA ARG A 142 -4.87 3.97 -12.10
C ARG A 142 -5.63 4.87 -13.07
N ASP A 143 -6.42 4.25 -13.95
CA ASP A 143 -7.08 4.92 -15.08
C ASP A 143 -8.55 5.28 -14.78
N VAL A 144 -8.99 5.19 -13.51
CA VAL A 144 -10.33 5.62 -13.08
C VAL A 144 -10.49 7.13 -13.27
N TRP A 145 -11.53 7.52 -14.01
CA TRP A 145 -11.83 8.92 -14.32
C TRP A 145 -12.56 9.60 -13.16
N LEU A 146 -11.91 10.56 -12.51
CA LEU A 146 -12.41 11.24 -11.30
C LEU A 146 -12.21 12.74 -11.38
N HIS A 147 -12.95 13.46 -10.55
CA HIS A 147 -12.73 14.89 -10.36
C HIS A 147 -11.56 15.13 -9.39
N ILE A 148 -10.48 15.73 -9.89
CA ILE A 148 -9.31 16.15 -9.12
C ILE A 148 -9.52 17.59 -8.63
N PRO A 149 -9.54 17.84 -7.29
CA PRO A 149 -9.72 19.18 -6.73
C PRO A 149 -8.76 20.22 -7.35
N GLY A 150 -9.31 21.34 -7.83
CA GLY A 150 -8.52 22.41 -8.44
C GLY A 150 -7.94 22.10 -9.83
N ARG A 151 -8.17 20.90 -10.39
CA ARG A 151 -7.64 20.48 -11.71
C ARG A 151 -8.71 20.04 -12.70
N GLY A 152 -9.91 19.70 -12.22
CA GLY A 152 -10.99 19.18 -13.07
C GLY A 152 -10.94 17.66 -13.20
N TRP A 153 -11.54 17.11 -14.25
CA TRP A 153 -11.62 15.66 -14.44
C TRP A 153 -10.36 15.11 -15.12
N ASP A 154 -9.78 14.04 -14.55
CA ASP A 154 -8.68 13.29 -15.17
C ASP A 154 -8.63 11.84 -14.62
N ARG A 155 -7.69 11.03 -15.12
CA ARG A 155 -7.34 9.74 -14.51
C ARG A 155 -6.80 9.97 -13.09
N ILE A 156 -7.19 9.14 -12.12
CA ILE A 156 -6.84 9.30 -10.70
C ILE A 156 -5.33 9.43 -10.47
N ASN A 157 -4.49 8.75 -11.25
CA ASN A 157 -3.03 8.84 -11.13
C ASN A 157 -2.46 10.23 -11.43
N ALA A 158 -3.14 11.03 -12.25
CA ALA A 158 -2.74 12.39 -12.56
C ALA A 158 -2.73 13.28 -11.29
N SER A 159 -3.54 12.95 -10.27
CA SER A 159 -3.53 13.66 -8.99
C SER A 159 -2.14 13.73 -8.34
N PHE A 160 -1.36 12.64 -8.45
CA PHE A 160 0.00 12.58 -7.93
C PHE A 160 0.94 13.45 -8.77
N THR A 161 0.79 13.42 -10.09
CA THR A 161 1.56 14.27 -11.01
C THR A 161 1.24 15.76 -10.83
N TYR A 162 0.03 16.12 -10.39
CA TYR A 162 -0.39 17.51 -10.18
C TYR A 162 -0.03 18.07 -8.80
N GLY A 163 -0.16 17.28 -7.73
CA GLY A 163 -0.03 17.78 -6.35
C GLY A 163 0.56 16.77 -5.37
N ASN A 164 1.22 15.73 -5.89
CA ASN A 164 1.85 14.65 -5.12
C ASN A 164 0.84 13.98 -4.16
N ILE A 165 1.32 13.39 -3.07
CA ILE A 165 0.50 12.61 -2.15
C ILE A 165 -0.67 13.41 -1.55
N GLY A 166 -0.54 14.72 -1.36
CA GLY A 166 -1.60 15.53 -0.75
C GLY A 166 -2.83 15.63 -1.64
N LEU A 167 -2.64 15.96 -2.92
CA LEU A 167 -3.74 16.00 -3.88
C LEU A 167 -4.31 14.61 -4.17
N THR A 168 -3.50 13.55 -4.16
CA THR A 168 -4.00 12.18 -4.30
C THR A 168 -4.93 11.80 -3.15
N VAL A 169 -4.52 12.06 -1.90
CA VAL A 169 -5.38 11.83 -0.72
C VAL A 169 -6.67 12.64 -0.83
N ASN A 170 -6.59 13.94 -1.17
CA ASN A 170 -7.76 14.80 -1.31
C ASN A 170 -8.70 14.34 -2.43
N THR A 171 -8.15 13.83 -3.54
CA THR A 171 -8.92 13.28 -4.66
C THR A 171 -9.69 12.05 -4.22
N VAL A 172 -9.04 11.10 -3.55
CA VAL A 172 -9.69 9.88 -3.04
C VAL A 172 -10.77 10.24 -2.01
N ASN A 173 -10.44 11.07 -1.02
CA ASN A 173 -11.40 11.50 0.02
C ASN A 173 -12.62 12.19 -0.59
N LYS A 174 -12.41 13.13 -1.52
CA LYS A 174 -13.51 13.89 -2.14
C LYS A 174 -14.42 12.98 -2.95
N ASN A 175 -13.87 12.11 -3.81
CA ASN A 175 -14.69 11.31 -4.72
C ASN A 175 -15.37 10.13 -4.01
N PHE A 176 -14.71 9.50 -3.03
CA PHE A 176 -15.24 8.31 -2.36
C PHE A 176 -15.84 8.56 -0.98
N ASN A 177 -15.93 9.84 -0.57
CA ASN A 177 -16.40 10.25 0.76
C ASN A 177 -15.64 9.54 1.90
N LEU A 178 -14.31 9.59 1.86
CA LEU A 178 -13.44 8.94 2.85
C LEU A 178 -12.75 9.96 3.76
N ASP A 179 -12.21 9.46 4.87
CA ASP A 179 -11.55 10.20 5.94
C ASP A 179 -10.04 9.89 6.03
N ILE A 180 -9.39 9.62 4.89
CA ILE A 180 -7.97 9.26 4.84
C ILE A 180 -7.13 10.44 5.32
N GLN A 181 -6.33 10.18 6.34
CA GLN A 181 -5.37 11.16 6.90
C GLN A 181 -3.94 10.62 6.89
N ASN A 182 -3.77 9.30 6.84
CA ASN A 182 -2.46 8.64 6.86
C ASN A 182 -2.07 8.16 5.47
N TYR A 183 -0.77 8.18 5.18
CA TYR A 183 -0.27 7.63 3.93
C TYR A 183 1.10 6.97 4.07
N LEU A 184 1.46 6.16 3.07
CA LEU A 184 2.81 5.66 2.83
C LEU A 184 3.09 5.68 1.32
N VAL A 185 4.18 6.32 0.92
CA VAL A 185 4.69 6.34 -0.45
C VAL A 185 6.00 5.56 -0.49
N ILE A 186 6.14 4.70 -1.49
CA ILE A 186 7.37 3.94 -1.75
C ILE A 186 7.76 4.05 -3.22
N ASP A 187 9.05 4.30 -3.47
CA ASP A 187 9.60 4.26 -4.82
C ASP A 187 10.04 2.84 -5.20
N PHE A 188 10.23 2.60 -6.50
CA PHE A 188 10.67 1.29 -6.98
C PHE A 188 11.99 0.82 -6.38
N GLU A 189 12.90 1.74 -6.06
CA GLU A 189 14.21 1.35 -5.53
C GLU A 189 14.14 0.97 -4.05
N GLY A 190 13.32 1.69 -3.28
CA GLY A 190 12.95 1.34 -1.93
C GLY A 190 12.24 -0.01 -1.86
N PHE A 191 11.30 -0.26 -2.78
CA PHE A 191 10.60 -1.53 -2.88
C PHE A 191 11.57 -2.71 -3.08
N LYS A 192 12.46 -2.62 -4.08
CA LYS A 192 13.47 -3.66 -4.35
C LYS A 192 14.33 -3.94 -3.13
N LYS A 193 14.84 -2.87 -2.50
CA LYS A 193 15.69 -2.97 -1.30
C LYS A 193 14.99 -3.64 -0.13
N ILE A 194 13.70 -3.35 0.10
CA ILE A 194 12.93 -3.98 1.19
C ILE A 194 12.76 -5.48 0.92
N VAL A 195 12.40 -5.86 -0.30
CA VAL A 195 12.27 -7.28 -0.70
C VAL A 195 13.60 -8.01 -0.52
N ASP A 196 14.71 -7.42 -0.96
CA ASP A 196 16.04 -8.02 -0.77
C ASP A 196 16.42 -8.12 0.71
N LYS A 197 16.06 -7.13 1.53
CA LYS A 197 16.31 -7.15 2.98
C LYS A 197 15.52 -8.24 3.71
N LEU A 198 14.35 -8.62 3.18
CA LEU A 198 13.55 -9.77 3.64
C LEU A 198 14.10 -11.12 3.15
N GLY A 199 15.16 -11.12 2.34
CA GLY A 199 15.74 -12.33 1.74
C GLY A 199 14.97 -12.85 0.53
N GLY A 200 14.19 -11.98 -0.13
CA GLY A 200 13.28 -12.35 -1.21
C GLY A 200 11.91 -12.81 -0.71
N ILE A 201 10.97 -12.92 -1.65
CA ILE A 201 9.57 -13.28 -1.39
C ILE A 201 9.17 -14.40 -2.34
N GLU A 202 8.51 -15.42 -1.81
CA GLU A 202 8.01 -16.54 -2.60
C GLU A 202 6.67 -16.20 -3.24
N VAL A 203 6.54 -16.48 -4.54
CA VAL A 203 5.33 -16.25 -5.32
C VAL A 203 5.07 -17.46 -6.20
N MET A 204 3.81 -17.84 -6.33
CA MET A 204 3.35 -18.88 -7.24
C MET A 204 3.30 -18.30 -8.66
N LEU A 205 4.12 -18.82 -9.58
CA LEU A 205 4.21 -18.34 -10.96
C LEU A 205 3.89 -19.43 -12.00
N ASP A 206 3.23 -19.02 -13.07
CA ASP A 206 3.09 -19.83 -14.28
C ASP A 206 4.31 -19.68 -15.23
N GLU A 207 4.38 -20.54 -16.26
CA GLU A 207 5.50 -20.52 -17.22
C GLU A 207 5.61 -19.20 -18.02
N LYS A 208 4.49 -18.53 -18.29
CA LYS A 208 4.47 -17.28 -19.05
C LYS A 208 5.02 -16.14 -18.21
N GLU A 209 4.64 -16.07 -16.94
CA GLU A 209 5.14 -15.12 -15.96
C GLU A 209 6.64 -15.33 -15.71
N ILE A 210 7.07 -16.58 -15.56
CA ILE A 210 8.49 -16.92 -15.44
C ILE A 210 9.27 -16.43 -16.66
N LYS A 211 8.78 -16.73 -17.87
CA LYS A 211 9.40 -16.24 -19.11
C LYS A 211 9.45 -14.71 -19.14
N TYR A 212 8.36 -14.03 -18.80
CA TYR A 212 8.29 -12.57 -18.78
C TYR A 212 9.35 -11.95 -17.85
N ILE A 213 9.53 -12.53 -16.67
CA ILE A 213 10.53 -12.12 -15.68
C ILE A 213 11.94 -12.40 -16.21
N ASN A 214 12.19 -13.61 -16.71
CA ASN A 214 13.48 -14.04 -17.25
C ASN A 214 13.95 -13.18 -18.42
N ASP A 215 13.05 -12.74 -19.29
CA ASP A 215 13.35 -11.85 -20.42
C ASP A 215 13.77 -10.43 -19.98
N ARG A 216 13.60 -10.06 -18.70
CA ARG A 216 13.76 -8.68 -18.17
C ARG A 216 14.65 -8.56 -16.94
N SER A 217 14.97 -9.67 -16.29
CA SER A 217 15.73 -9.74 -15.05
C SER A 217 17.19 -10.06 -15.32
N SER A 218 18.10 -9.47 -14.54
CA SER A 218 19.52 -9.83 -14.55
C SER A 218 19.78 -11.29 -14.14
N ARG A 219 18.87 -11.89 -13.36
CA ARG A 219 18.94 -13.28 -12.88
C ARG A 219 17.77 -14.11 -13.38
N GLN A 220 18.09 -15.34 -13.80
CA GLN A 220 17.13 -16.27 -14.37
C GLN A 220 16.51 -17.17 -13.29
N LEU A 221 15.20 -17.38 -13.38
CA LEU A 221 14.42 -18.38 -12.66
C LEU A 221 14.44 -19.71 -13.44
N THR A 222 14.26 -20.82 -12.72
CA THR A 222 13.99 -22.11 -13.36
C THR A 222 12.64 -22.08 -14.09
N LYS A 223 12.55 -22.76 -15.24
CA LYS A 223 11.48 -22.57 -16.22
C LYS A 223 10.15 -23.19 -15.82
N GLU A 224 10.17 -24.18 -14.92
CA GLU A 224 8.98 -24.92 -14.51
C GLU A 224 8.06 -24.04 -13.67
N ALA A 225 6.76 -24.07 -13.94
CA ALA A 225 5.77 -23.42 -13.07
C ALA A 225 5.90 -23.91 -11.61
N GLY A 226 5.64 -23.04 -10.65
CA GLY A 226 5.83 -23.38 -9.23
C GLY A 226 6.03 -22.17 -8.34
N MET A 227 6.15 -22.43 -7.03
CA MET A 227 6.64 -21.44 -6.08
C MET A 227 8.07 -21.04 -6.45
N LYS A 228 8.30 -19.73 -6.63
CA LYS A 228 9.62 -19.15 -6.93
C LYS A 228 9.95 -18.09 -5.90
N LEU A 229 11.17 -18.14 -5.36
CA LEU A 229 11.72 -17.07 -4.53
C LEU A 229 12.22 -15.95 -5.43
N LEU A 230 11.56 -14.80 -5.38
CA LEU A 230 11.91 -13.62 -6.16
C LEU A 230 12.72 -12.64 -5.31
N ASN A 231 13.82 -12.14 -5.87
CA ASN A 231 14.53 -10.98 -5.33
C ASN A 231 13.80 -9.67 -5.67
N GLY A 232 14.30 -8.52 -5.18
CA GLY A 232 13.67 -7.23 -5.39
C GLY A 232 13.45 -6.89 -6.87
N GLU A 233 14.47 -7.07 -7.72
CA GLU A 233 14.37 -6.80 -9.16
C GLU A 233 13.28 -7.64 -9.82
N GLN A 234 13.31 -8.96 -9.61
CA GLN A 234 12.33 -9.91 -10.16
C GLN A 234 10.92 -9.61 -9.65
N MET A 235 10.79 -9.24 -8.37
CA MET A 235 9.52 -8.88 -7.77
C MET A 235 8.93 -7.61 -8.37
N LEU A 236 9.75 -6.58 -8.60
CA LEU A 236 9.31 -5.36 -9.27
C LEU A 236 8.85 -5.64 -10.70
N ILE A 237 9.57 -6.49 -11.43
CA ILE A 237 9.19 -6.92 -12.79
C ILE A 237 7.84 -7.64 -12.75
N HIS A 238 7.64 -8.55 -11.79
CA HIS A 238 6.37 -9.25 -11.59
C HIS A 238 5.21 -8.28 -11.33
N CYS A 239 5.37 -7.32 -10.42
CA CYS A 239 4.35 -6.30 -10.10
C CYS A 239 3.98 -5.39 -11.28
N ARG A 240 4.89 -5.20 -12.23
CA ARG A 240 4.70 -4.31 -13.40
C ARG A 240 4.18 -5.04 -14.64
N ASN A 241 4.00 -6.36 -14.55
CA ASN A 241 3.58 -7.18 -15.68
C ASN A 241 2.11 -6.93 -16.04
N ARG A 242 1.89 -6.40 -17.25
CA ARG A 242 0.57 -6.23 -17.90
C ARG A 242 0.34 -7.20 -19.06
N LYS A 243 1.37 -7.98 -19.46
CA LYS A 243 1.37 -8.72 -20.74
C LYS A 243 0.91 -10.16 -20.61
N THR A 244 1.05 -10.77 -19.44
CA THR A 244 0.61 -12.14 -19.20
C THR A 244 -0.72 -12.10 -18.46
N GLY A 245 -1.83 -12.28 -19.19
CA GLY A 245 -3.19 -12.29 -18.65
C GLY A 245 -3.92 -10.95 -18.77
N GLY A 246 -5.07 -10.82 -18.10
CA GLY A 246 -6.15 -9.81 -18.19
C GLY A 246 -5.79 -8.35 -17.93
N GLY A 247 -4.61 -7.90 -18.34
CA GLY A 247 -4.19 -6.50 -18.40
C GLY A 247 -4.07 -5.86 -17.02
N ASP A 248 -4.65 -4.67 -16.88
CA ASP A 248 -4.50 -3.84 -15.68
C ASP A 248 -5.16 -4.44 -14.43
N PHE A 249 -6.25 -5.18 -14.63
CA PHE A 249 -6.98 -5.83 -13.56
C PHE A 249 -6.14 -6.88 -12.85
N GLU A 250 -5.47 -7.75 -13.63
CA GLU A 250 -4.55 -8.73 -13.06
C GLU A 250 -3.28 -8.08 -12.52
N ARG A 251 -2.75 -7.03 -13.17
CA ARG A 251 -1.62 -6.27 -12.60
C ARG A 251 -1.94 -5.79 -11.19
N THR A 252 -3.11 -5.21 -11.01
CA THR A 252 -3.56 -4.69 -9.72
C THR A 252 -3.74 -5.83 -8.70
N GLN A 253 -4.25 -7.00 -9.13
CA GLN A 253 -4.33 -8.20 -8.29
C GLN A 253 -2.94 -8.67 -7.84
N ARG A 254 -1.98 -8.82 -8.77
CA ARG A 254 -0.59 -9.21 -8.45
C ARG A 254 0.04 -8.27 -7.43
N GLN A 255 -0.17 -6.96 -7.56
CA GLN A 255 0.36 -6.00 -6.60
C GLN A 255 -0.18 -6.23 -5.19
N ARG A 256 -1.48 -6.53 -5.03
CA ARG A 256 -2.06 -6.86 -3.71
C ARG A 256 -1.54 -8.19 -3.18
N ASP A 257 -1.42 -9.21 -4.02
CA ASP A 257 -0.87 -10.51 -3.63
C ASP A 257 0.58 -10.38 -3.15
N VAL A 258 1.38 -9.53 -3.80
CA VAL A 258 2.73 -9.21 -3.35
C VAL A 258 2.75 -8.50 -2.00
N MET A 259 1.83 -7.55 -1.76
CA MET A 259 1.72 -6.91 -0.44
C MET A 259 1.36 -7.92 0.65
N LEU A 260 0.46 -8.87 0.35
CA LEU A 260 0.11 -9.96 1.26
C LEU A 260 1.31 -10.90 1.50
N SER A 261 2.06 -11.27 0.47
CA SER A 261 3.26 -12.11 0.61
C SER A 261 4.36 -11.42 1.42
N ILE A 262 4.57 -10.12 1.24
CA ILE A 262 5.50 -9.32 2.07
C ILE A 262 5.04 -9.29 3.52
N PHE A 263 3.75 -9.08 3.76
CA PHE A 263 3.17 -9.09 5.10
C PHE A 263 3.34 -10.46 5.78
N ASN A 264 3.02 -11.55 5.08
CA ASN A 264 3.19 -12.90 5.60
C ASN A 264 4.66 -13.23 5.88
N LYS A 265 5.57 -12.83 4.99
CA LYS A 265 7.01 -12.97 5.23
C LYS A 265 7.44 -12.21 6.49
N ALA A 266 7.00 -10.96 6.66
CA ALA A 266 7.36 -10.14 7.81
C ALA A 266 6.85 -10.75 9.13
N LYS A 267 5.65 -11.37 9.13
CA LYS A 267 5.11 -12.09 10.29
C LYS A 267 5.95 -13.29 10.73
N THR A 268 6.72 -13.90 9.84
CA THR A 268 7.60 -15.03 10.22
C THR A 268 8.86 -14.60 10.99
N ILE A 269 9.15 -13.29 11.07
CA ILE A 269 10.32 -12.77 11.78
C ILE A 269 10.06 -12.79 13.29
N ASN A 270 10.42 -13.90 13.93
CA ASN A 270 10.23 -14.09 15.38
C ASN A 270 11.30 -13.41 16.25
N ASP A 271 12.40 -12.93 15.66
CA ASP A 271 13.45 -12.20 16.36
C ASP A 271 13.09 -10.70 16.41
N PRO A 272 12.80 -10.12 17.59
CA PRO A 272 12.42 -8.71 17.73
C PRO A 272 13.51 -7.74 17.27
N VAL A 273 14.79 -8.10 17.42
CA VAL A 273 15.92 -7.27 17.00
C VAL A 273 16.01 -7.28 15.47
N LEU A 274 15.90 -8.45 14.85
CA LEU A 274 15.86 -8.54 13.38
C LEU A 274 14.65 -7.81 12.81
N PHE A 275 13.47 -7.97 13.42
CA PHE A 275 12.26 -7.26 13.02
C PHE A 275 12.46 -5.74 13.09
N ALA A 276 13.00 -5.22 14.20
CA ALA A 276 13.30 -3.80 14.34
C ALA A 276 14.32 -3.31 13.31
N GLN A 277 15.33 -4.12 12.97
CA GLN A 277 16.30 -3.79 11.91
C GLN A 277 15.66 -3.74 10.52
N VAL A 278 14.81 -4.72 10.18
CA VAL A 278 14.07 -4.76 8.92
C VAL A 278 13.12 -3.57 8.82
N LEU A 279 12.34 -3.31 9.88
CA LEU A 279 11.43 -2.17 9.96
C LEU A 279 12.20 -0.84 9.83
N SER A 280 13.29 -0.65 10.58
CA SER A 280 14.12 0.56 10.45
C SER A 280 14.70 0.71 9.05
N TYR A 281 15.03 -0.39 8.37
CA TYR A 281 15.53 -0.36 7.00
C TYR A 281 14.43 0.05 6.03
N ALA A 282 13.25 -0.57 6.14
CA ALA A 282 12.08 -0.24 5.32
C ALA A 282 11.67 1.23 5.48
N LEU A 283 11.68 1.74 6.71
CA LEU A 283 11.35 3.13 7.01
C LEU A 283 12.26 4.15 6.31
N LYS A 284 13.53 3.82 6.03
CA LYS A 284 14.45 4.68 5.27
C LYS A 284 14.08 4.79 3.78
N HIS A 285 13.19 3.93 3.31
CA HIS A 285 12.82 3.77 1.90
C HIS A 285 11.37 4.16 1.62
N VAL A 286 10.66 4.70 2.61
CA VAL A 286 9.28 5.14 2.48
C VAL A 286 9.12 6.57 2.97
N GLN A 287 8.18 7.29 2.38
CA GLN A 287 7.69 8.57 2.89
C GLN A 287 6.33 8.32 3.56
N THR A 288 6.14 8.79 4.78
CA THR A 288 4.89 8.63 5.52
C THR A 288 4.68 9.81 6.45
N ASN A 289 3.43 10.04 6.83
CA ASN A 289 3.05 10.96 7.91
C ASN A 289 2.56 10.22 9.16
N MET A 290 2.57 8.88 9.17
CA MET A 290 2.12 8.09 10.31
C MET A 290 3.05 8.31 11.50
N THR A 291 2.47 8.57 12.67
CA THR A 291 3.26 8.68 13.90
C THR A 291 3.83 7.31 14.29
N PRO A 292 4.94 7.28 15.05
CA PRO A 292 5.45 6.03 15.60
C PRO A 292 4.36 5.27 16.36
N ASP A 293 3.53 6.00 17.13
CA ASP A 293 2.46 5.42 17.94
C ASP A 293 1.41 4.70 17.09
N ILE A 294 1.02 5.27 15.93
CA ILE A 294 0.10 4.62 14.98
C ILE A 294 0.74 3.34 14.42
N ILE A 295 1.98 3.41 13.93
CA ILE A 295 2.67 2.26 13.33
C ILE A 295 2.81 1.12 14.34
N PHE A 296 3.25 1.42 15.56
CA PHE A 296 3.46 0.39 16.58
C PHE A 296 2.16 -0.17 17.14
N THR A 297 1.14 0.67 17.36
CA THR A 297 -0.17 0.21 17.84
C THR A 297 -0.80 -0.73 16.83
N LEU A 298 -0.86 -0.33 15.55
CA LEU A 298 -1.37 -1.20 14.48
C LEU A 298 -0.55 -2.47 14.36
N GLY A 299 0.78 -2.37 14.34
CA GLY A 299 1.67 -3.53 14.26
C GLY A 299 1.44 -4.52 15.40
N LEU A 300 1.29 -4.04 16.64
CA LEU A 300 1.04 -4.89 17.80
C LEU A 300 -0.35 -5.52 17.73
N GLU A 301 -1.40 -4.76 17.39
CA GLU A 301 -2.76 -5.28 17.25
C GLU A 301 -2.82 -6.40 16.19
N VAL A 302 -2.13 -6.23 15.07
CA VAL A 302 -2.09 -7.22 13.99
C VAL A 302 -1.26 -8.45 14.37
N LEU A 303 -0.10 -8.28 15.01
CA LEU A 303 0.78 -9.40 15.37
C LEU A 303 0.24 -10.23 16.55
N THR A 304 -0.51 -9.62 17.46
CA THR A 304 -1.04 -10.29 18.66
C THR A 304 -2.47 -10.82 18.47
N SER A 305 -3.19 -10.37 17.46
CA SER A 305 -4.54 -10.85 17.16
C SER A 305 -4.52 -12.25 16.56
N LYS A 306 -5.20 -13.18 17.24
CA LYS A 306 -5.46 -14.54 16.71
C LYS A 306 -6.56 -14.57 15.65
N GLU A 307 -7.39 -13.52 15.60
CA GLU A 307 -8.53 -13.41 14.70
C GLU A 307 -8.25 -12.44 13.54
N PHE A 308 -6.99 -12.05 13.34
CA PHE A 308 -6.61 -11.13 12.29
C PHE A 308 -6.96 -11.71 10.92
N LYS A 309 -7.72 -10.93 10.13
CA LYS A 309 -8.08 -11.28 8.75
C LYS A 309 -7.54 -10.22 7.80
N MET A 310 -7.11 -10.66 6.62
CA MET A 310 -6.80 -9.76 5.52
C MET A 310 -7.73 -10.05 4.34
N GLU A 311 -8.39 -9.01 3.88
CA GLU A 311 -9.32 -9.03 2.75
C GLU A 311 -8.78 -8.12 1.64
N GLN A 312 -9.08 -8.44 0.39
CA GLN A 312 -8.62 -7.67 -0.75
C GLN A 312 -9.79 -7.25 -1.66
N GLY A 313 -9.62 -6.12 -2.34
CA GLY A 313 -10.60 -5.67 -3.33
C GLY A 313 -10.01 -4.62 -4.28
N ARG A 314 -10.87 -4.09 -5.16
CA ARG A 314 -10.49 -3.00 -6.06
C ARG A 314 -11.65 -2.04 -6.28
N ILE A 315 -11.31 -0.82 -6.66
CA ILE A 315 -12.17 0.14 -7.31
C ILE A 315 -11.73 0.26 -8.78
N PRO A 316 -12.67 0.15 -9.74
CA PRO A 316 -14.09 -0.07 -9.53
C PRO A 316 -14.47 -1.50 -9.14
N PHE A 317 -15.56 -1.64 -8.38
CA PHE A 317 -16.20 -2.92 -8.12
C PHE A 317 -16.77 -3.54 -9.41
N ASP A 318 -16.94 -4.86 -9.43
CA ASP A 318 -17.43 -5.55 -10.61
C ASP A 318 -18.83 -5.05 -11.02
N ASN A 319 -19.06 -4.94 -12.33
CA ASN A 319 -20.29 -4.43 -12.94
C ASN A 319 -20.65 -2.96 -12.62
N THR A 320 -19.74 -2.19 -12.00
CA THR A 320 -19.95 -0.77 -11.69
C THR A 320 -19.15 0.18 -12.58
N TRP A 321 -18.65 -0.30 -13.72
CA TRP A 321 -17.74 0.47 -14.59
C TRP A 321 -17.82 0.05 -16.05
N ARG A 322 -17.23 0.89 -16.91
CA ARG A 322 -17.03 0.62 -18.33
C ARG A 322 -15.77 1.34 -18.84
N TYR A 323 -15.17 0.82 -19.91
CA TYR A 323 -14.17 1.56 -20.65
C TYR A 323 -14.80 2.73 -21.42
N ALA A 324 -14.05 3.82 -21.49
CA ALA A 324 -14.44 5.05 -22.16
C ALA A 324 -13.20 5.79 -22.69
N SER A 325 -13.41 6.78 -23.55
CA SER A 325 -12.41 7.73 -24.01
C SER A 325 -12.77 9.14 -23.56
N LYS A 326 -11.72 9.93 -23.32
CA LYS A 326 -11.81 11.39 -23.24
C LYS A 326 -10.55 11.99 -23.84
N ASP A 327 -10.71 12.86 -24.84
CA ASP A 327 -9.62 13.61 -25.46
C ASP A 327 -8.44 12.70 -25.89
N GLY A 328 -8.75 11.54 -26.48
CA GLY A 328 -7.75 10.54 -26.91
C GLY A 328 -7.18 9.65 -25.80
N LYS A 329 -7.49 9.90 -24.53
CA LYS A 329 -7.09 9.03 -23.40
C LYS A 329 -8.06 7.88 -23.23
N SER A 330 -7.55 6.66 -23.02
CA SER A 330 -8.36 5.55 -22.52
C SER A 330 -8.56 5.65 -21.01
N VAL A 331 -9.81 5.51 -20.55
CA VAL A 331 -10.20 5.73 -19.16
C VAL A 331 -11.20 4.68 -18.67
N ILE A 332 -11.30 4.54 -17.35
CA ILE A 332 -12.31 3.72 -16.67
C ILE A 332 -13.38 4.66 -16.10
N SER A 333 -14.55 4.68 -16.75
CA SER A 333 -15.74 5.38 -16.27
C SER A 333 -16.42 4.50 -15.22
N ILE A 334 -16.82 5.08 -14.09
CA ILE A 334 -17.44 4.33 -12.99
C ILE A 334 -18.83 4.88 -12.64
N ASP A 335 -19.71 4.02 -12.15
CA ASP A 335 -20.86 4.42 -11.36
C ASP A 335 -20.33 4.83 -9.97
N LEU A 336 -20.10 6.14 -9.82
CA LEU A 336 -19.46 6.67 -8.61
C LEU A 336 -20.32 6.41 -7.37
N SER A 337 -21.64 6.58 -7.46
CA SER A 337 -22.56 6.41 -6.34
C SER A 337 -22.55 4.96 -5.84
N GLU A 338 -22.60 3.99 -6.75
CA GLU A 338 -22.57 2.57 -6.38
C GLU A 338 -21.20 2.17 -5.83
N ASN A 339 -20.10 2.68 -6.39
CA ASN A 339 -18.77 2.42 -5.83
C ASN A 339 -18.58 3.03 -4.43
N ILE A 340 -19.13 4.21 -4.16
CA ILE A 340 -19.14 4.80 -2.82
C ILE A 340 -19.90 3.88 -1.87
N HIS A 341 -21.12 3.47 -2.22
CA HIS A 341 -21.96 2.61 -1.39
C HIS A 341 -21.24 1.30 -1.05
N LEU A 342 -20.81 0.54 -2.05
CA LEU A 342 -20.11 -0.73 -1.86
C LEU A 342 -18.79 -0.58 -1.08
N LEU A 343 -18.07 0.53 -1.26
CA LEU A 343 -16.86 0.80 -0.50
C LEU A 343 -17.18 1.09 0.96
N HIS A 344 -18.17 1.92 1.26
CA HIS A 344 -18.55 2.23 2.63
C HIS A 344 -19.07 1.00 3.37
N ASP A 345 -19.91 0.19 2.73
CA ASP A 345 -20.36 -1.10 3.27
C ASP A 345 -19.18 -2.03 3.56
N CYS A 346 -18.23 -2.08 2.63
CA CYS A 346 -17.01 -2.86 2.80
C CYS A 346 -16.18 -2.39 4.00
N LEU A 347 -16.03 -1.08 4.22
CA LEU A 347 -15.11 -0.54 5.22
C LEU A 347 -15.72 -0.42 6.63
N TYR A 348 -16.99 -0.04 6.72
CA TYR A 348 -17.60 0.44 7.96
C TYR A 348 -18.74 -0.43 8.49
N GLU A 349 -19.33 -1.31 7.69
CA GLU A 349 -20.35 -2.23 8.17
C GLU A 349 -19.75 -3.54 8.71
N ASP A 350 -20.31 -4.03 9.81
CA ASP A 350 -19.95 -5.31 10.42
C ASP A 350 -20.55 -6.48 9.60
N GLY A 351 -19.95 -6.76 8.44
CA GLY A 351 -19.98 -8.09 7.80
C GLY A 351 -21.09 -8.43 6.80
N SER A 352 -21.84 -7.46 6.25
CA SER A 352 -23.00 -7.76 5.38
C SER A 352 -22.65 -8.15 3.92
N VAL A 353 -21.59 -7.61 3.31
CA VAL A 353 -21.32 -7.84 1.87
C VAL A 353 -20.36 -9.02 1.66
N ASN A 354 -20.85 -10.21 2.00
CA ASN A 354 -20.17 -11.50 1.84
C ASN A 354 -20.08 -12.01 0.38
N LYS A 355 -20.03 -11.14 -0.64
CA LYS A 355 -20.07 -11.59 -2.05
C LYS A 355 -19.09 -10.97 -3.04
N LEU A 356 -18.26 -10.01 -2.64
CA LEU A 356 -17.32 -9.34 -3.58
C LEU A 356 -15.85 -9.35 -3.13
N ILE A 357 -15.55 -10.03 -2.01
CA ILE A 357 -14.23 -10.04 -1.40
C ILE A 357 -13.76 -11.49 -1.31
N ILE A 358 -12.62 -11.79 -1.93
CA ILE A 358 -11.96 -13.08 -1.78
C ILE A 358 -11.43 -13.15 -0.35
N LYS A 359 -12.02 -14.05 0.45
CA LYS A 359 -11.52 -14.39 1.78
C LYS A 359 -10.35 -15.37 1.62
N PHE A 360 -9.25 -15.10 2.32
CA PHE A 360 -8.22 -16.10 2.54
C PHE A 360 -8.50 -16.80 3.87
N GLU A 361 -8.59 -18.12 3.85
CA GLU A 361 -8.40 -18.97 5.02
C GLU A 361 -6.91 -19.39 5.06
N ASP A 362 -6.40 -19.59 6.28
CA ASP A 362 -4.98 -19.76 6.64
C ASP A 362 -4.19 -20.84 5.87
#